data_AF-A0A961Z757-F1
#
_entry.id   AF-A0A961Z757-F1
#
_cell.length_a   1.000
_cell.length_b   1.000
_cell.length_c   1.000
_cell.angle_alpha   90.00
_cell.angle_beta   90.00
_cell.angle_gamma   90.00
#
_symmetry.space_group_name_H-M   'P 1'
#
loop_
_entity.id
_entity.type
_entity.pdbx_description
1 polymer ?
#
loop_
_entity_poly.entity_id
_entity_poly.type
_entity_poly.pdbx_seq_one_letter_code
_entity_poly.pdbx_strand_id
1 'polypeptide(L)'
;MHAPKTAQAPTPISTASAPGQPAVKPHRAWQRMLSGRRLDLLDPNPTDIAIEDIAHGLARVARWNGQTIGEHAFSVAQHVLVVEDIAADRNPGWHVSWRRAALLHDAPEYVVGDLISPFKTAIGFDYKAFENRLLEAVHHRFALPARLPEEIT
;
A
#
# COMPACT_ATOMS: atom_id res chain seq x y z
N MET A 1 40.35 36.31 -47.01
CA MET A 1 39.70 36.88 -45.81
C MET A 1 38.19 36.72 -45.95
N HIS A 2 37.61 35.67 -45.36
CA HIS A 2 36.17 35.51 -45.19
C HIS A 2 35.96 34.87 -43.82
N ALA A 3 35.27 35.59 -42.93
CA ALA A 3 35.02 35.21 -41.55
C ALA A 3 34.03 34.02 -41.47
N PRO A 4 34.05 33.22 -40.39
CA PRO A 4 33.05 32.18 -40.17
C PRO A 4 31.71 32.81 -39.81
N LYS A 5 30.63 32.38 -40.49
CA LYS A 5 29.24 32.66 -40.08
C LYS A 5 28.95 31.88 -38.81
N THR A 6 28.64 32.59 -37.73
CA THR A 6 28.06 32.08 -36.49
C THR A 6 26.70 31.43 -36.77
N ALA A 7 26.56 30.14 -36.49
CA ALA A 7 25.27 29.46 -36.47
C ALA A 7 24.53 29.83 -35.18
N GLN A 8 23.37 30.50 -35.31
CA GLN A 8 22.44 30.72 -34.20
C GLN A 8 21.77 29.40 -33.82
N ALA A 9 21.81 29.04 -32.54
CA ALA A 9 21.04 27.94 -31.98
C ALA A 9 19.53 28.28 -32.01
N PRO A 10 18.63 27.35 -32.35
CA PRO A 10 17.20 27.60 -32.26
C PRO A 10 16.76 27.68 -30.80
N THR A 11 15.95 28.70 -30.51
CA THR A 11 15.31 28.95 -29.21
C THR A 11 14.38 27.78 -28.82
N PRO A 12 14.28 27.37 -27.54
CA PRO A 12 13.35 26.33 -27.14
C PRO A 12 11.91 26.78 -27.36
N ILE A 13 11.14 25.98 -28.11
CA ILE A 13 9.70 26.15 -28.26
C ILE A 13 9.06 25.81 -26.90
N SER A 14 8.58 26.84 -26.22
CA SER A 14 7.69 26.71 -25.07
C SER A 14 6.40 26.02 -25.53
N THR A 15 6.20 24.76 -25.15
CA THR A 15 4.94 24.04 -25.37
C THR A 15 3.87 24.56 -24.42
N ALA A 16 3.26 25.69 -24.78
CA ALA A 16 2.00 26.10 -24.18
C ALA A 16 0.92 25.06 -24.55
N SER A 17 0.35 24.43 -23.54
CA SER A 17 -0.76 23.48 -23.69
C SER A 17 -1.97 24.19 -24.30
N ALA A 18 -2.55 23.64 -25.37
CA ALA A 18 -3.69 24.24 -26.05
C ALA A 18 -4.96 24.21 -25.17
N PRO A 19 -5.79 25.26 -25.15
CA PRO A 19 -7.03 25.30 -24.39
C PRO A 19 -8.09 24.42 -25.06
N GLY A 20 -8.64 23.44 -24.34
CA GLY A 20 -9.79 22.66 -24.80
C GLY A 20 -9.66 21.14 -24.77
N GLN A 21 -8.55 20.57 -24.26
CA GLN A 21 -8.57 19.15 -23.93
C GLN A 21 -9.49 18.94 -22.70
N PRO A 22 -10.52 18.08 -22.78
CA PRO A 22 -11.26 17.71 -21.59
C PRO A 22 -10.26 17.12 -20.59
N ALA A 23 -10.19 17.69 -19.39
CA ALA A 23 -9.40 17.12 -18.31
C ALA A 23 -9.74 15.63 -18.22
N VAL A 24 -8.75 14.75 -18.40
CA VAL A 24 -8.91 13.31 -18.22
C VAL A 24 -9.50 13.14 -16.82
N LYS A 25 -10.75 12.66 -16.73
CA LYS A 25 -11.36 12.37 -15.43
C LYS A 25 -10.41 11.39 -14.75
N PRO A 26 -9.89 11.69 -13.54
CA PRO A 26 -8.99 10.77 -12.87
C PRO A 26 -9.69 9.42 -12.77
N HIS A 27 -9.02 8.36 -13.21
CA HIS A 27 -9.52 7.00 -13.08
C HIS A 27 -9.92 6.79 -11.62
N ARG A 28 -11.12 6.25 -11.37
CA ARG A 28 -11.55 5.92 -10.01
C ARG A 28 -10.61 4.86 -9.46
N ALA A 29 -9.66 5.27 -8.64
CA ALA A 29 -8.69 4.41 -7.97
C ALA A 29 -8.86 4.47 -6.46
N TRP A 30 -10.10 4.58 -5.97
CA TRP A 30 -10.41 4.60 -4.54
C TRP A 30 -11.39 3.51 -4.14
N GLN A 31 -11.24 2.97 -2.92
CA GLN A 31 -12.19 2.07 -2.28
C GLN A 31 -13.04 2.84 -1.26
N ARG A 32 -14.35 2.63 -1.27
CA ARG A 32 -15.29 3.15 -0.25
C ARG A 32 -15.42 2.12 0.86
N MET A 33 -15.32 2.56 2.10
CA MET A 33 -15.53 1.71 3.28
C MET A 33 -16.96 1.83 3.80
N LEU A 34 -17.40 0.86 4.59
CA LEU A 34 -18.72 0.88 5.25
C LEU A 34 -18.85 2.04 6.24
N SER A 35 -17.75 2.51 6.83
CA SER A 35 -17.71 3.71 7.66
C SER A 35 -18.09 5.00 6.91
N GLY A 36 -18.12 4.97 5.58
CA GLY A 36 -18.33 6.13 4.71
C GLY A 36 -17.03 6.79 4.22
N ARG A 37 -15.87 6.43 4.80
CA ARG A 37 -14.55 6.89 4.34
C ARG A 37 -14.22 6.36 2.94
N ARG A 38 -13.27 7.01 2.27
CA ARG A 38 -12.72 6.56 0.99
C ARG A 38 -11.21 6.60 1.09
N LEU A 39 -10.54 5.55 0.64
CA LEU A 39 -9.08 5.54 0.51
C LEU A 39 -8.71 5.59 -0.97
N ASP A 40 -7.89 6.56 -1.36
CA ASP A 40 -7.21 6.55 -2.66
C ASP A 40 -6.10 5.49 -2.63
N LEU A 41 -6.10 4.57 -3.59
CA LEU A 41 -5.16 3.46 -3.65
C LEU A 41 -3.82 3.89 -4.24
N LEU A 42 -3.80 4.91 -5.10
CA LEU A 42 -2.58 5.38 -5.75
C LEU A 42 -1.81 6.37 -4.87
N ASP A 43 -2.54 7.17 -4.09
CA ASP A 43 -2.00 8.16 -3.16
C ASP A 43 -2.72 8.11 -1.79
N PRO A 44 -2.48 7.05 -0.98
CA PRO A 44 -3.22 6.82 0.26
C PRO A 44 -2.88 7.87 1.34
N ASN A 45 -3.88 8.63 1.76
CA ASN A 45 -3.76 9.55 2.88
C ASN A 45 -3.95 8.80 4.22
N PRO A 46 -2.99 8.87 5.17
CA PRO A 46 -3.11 8.22 6.47
C PRO A 46 -4.41 8.57 7.22
N THR A 47 -4.91 9.80 7.09
CA THR A 47 -6.11 10.27 7.80
C THR A 47 -7.41 9.60 7.35
N ASP A 48 -7.42 8.99 6.16
CA ASP A 48 -8.55 8.23 5.64
C ASP A 48 -8.59 6.77 6.13
N ILE A 49 -7.56 6.33 6.87
CA ILE A 49 -7.42 4.97 7.38
C ILE A 49 -8.00 4.87 8.81
N ALA A 50 -8.86 3.88 9.02
CA ALA A 50 -9.47 3.57 10.32
C ALA A 50 -9.30 2.09 10.65
N ILE A 51 -9.05 1.78 11.93
CA ILE A 51 -8.79 0.39 12.35
C ILE A 51 -10.04 -0.47 12.21
N GLU A 52 -11.23 0.12 12.34
CA GLU A 52 -12.51 -0.57 12.16
C GLU A 52 -12.69 -1.02 10.70
N ASP A 53 -12.25 -0.21 9.74
CA ASP A 53 -12.32 -0.54 8.32
C ASP A 53 -11.31 -1.64 7.96
N ILE A 54 -10.08 -1.56 8.50
CA ILE A 54 -9.07 -2.62 8.36
C ILE A 54 -9.59 -3.94 8.95
N ALA A 55 -9.99 -3.93 10.22
CA ALA A 55 -10.45 -5.13 10.91
C ALA A 55 -11.65 -5.78 10.21
N HIS A 56 -12.60 -4.96 9.73
CA HIS A 56 -13.75 -5.48 9.00
C HIS A 56 -13.36 -6.16 7.68
N GLY A 57 -12.44 -5.55 6.93
CA GLY A 57 -11.94 -6.10 5.67
C GLY A 57 -11.13 -7.38 5.91
N LEU A 58 -10.10 -7.31 6.75
CA LEU A 58 -9.21 -8.45 7.02
C LEU A 58 -9.95 -9.67 7.59
N ALA A 59 -11.02 -9.47 8.37
CA ALA A 59 -11.84 -10.56 8.89
C ALA A 59 -12.65 -11.31 7.81
N ARG A 60 -12.69 -10.79 6.57
CA ARG A 60 -13.42 -11.36 5.43
C ARG A 60 -12.52 -11.78 4.27
N VAL A 61 -11.29 -11.29 4.21
CA VAL A 61 -10.31 -11.73 3.22
C VAL A 61 -9.80 -13.12 3.64
N ALA A 62 -10.05 -14.11 2.78
CA ALA A 62 -9.60 -15.49 2.99
C ALA A 62 -8.17 -15.67 2.49
N ARG A 63 -7.32 -16.31 3.30
CA ARG A 63 -5.99 -16.75 2.88
C ARG A 63 -6.04 -18.06 2.12
N TRP A 64 -4.92 -18.42 1.49
CA TRP A 64 -4.76 -19.68 0.73
C TRP A 64 -5.80 -19.84 -0.39
N ASN A 65 -6.33 -18.73 -0.91
CA ASN A 65 -7.47 -18.71 -1.84
C ASN A 65 -8.68 -19.53 -1.33
N GLY A 66 -8.86 -19.64 -0.01
CA GLY A 66 -9.93 -20.41 0.61
C GLY A 66 -9.69 -21.94 0.62
N GLN A 67 -8.52 -22.42 0.22
CA GLN A 67 -8.19 -23.84 0.20
C GLN A 67 -7.82 -24.38 1.60
N THR A 68 -8.72 -24.17 2.56
CA THR A 68 -8.56 -24.51 3.98
C THR A 68 -9.63 -25.48 4.44
N ILE A 69 -9.32 -26.30 5.45
CA ILE A 69 -10.26 -27.23 6.06
C ILE A 69 -11.02 -26.53 7.18
N GLY A 70 -12.36 -26.57 7.16
CA GLY A 70 -13.21 -26.01 8.20
C GLY A 70 -14.49 -25.37 7.62
N GLU A 71 -15.44 -25.03 8.50
CA GLU A 71 -16.68 -24.35 8.11
C GLU A 71 -16.45 -22.88 7.69
N HIS A 72 -15.38 -22.28 8.20
CA HIS A 72 -15.05 -20.87 7.96
C HIS A 72 -13.68 -20.74 7.31
N ALA A 73 -13.50 -19.70 6.50
CA ALA A 73 -12.22 -19.37 5.90
C ALA A 73 -11.19 -19.00 6.98
N PHE A 74 -9.93 -19.39 6.77
CA PHE A 74 -8.82 -18.81 7.52
C PHE A 74 -8.56 -17.38 7.03
N SER A 75 -8.96 -16.40 7.83
CA SER A 75 -8.93 -14.99 7.42
C SER A 75 -7.57 -14.34 7.63
N VAL A 76 -7.30 -13.25 6.90
CA VAL A 76 -6.11 -12.42 7.13
C VAL A 76 -6.10 -11.87 8.56
N ALA A 77 -7.27 -11.52 9.13
CA ALA A 77 -7.36 -11.09 10.53
C ALA A 77 -6.87 -12.15 11.52
N GLN A 78 -7.21 -13.43 11.30
CA GLN A 78 -6.70 -14.52 12.15
C GLN A 78 -5.19 -14.70 11.97
N HIS A 79 -4.71 -14.63 10.73
CA HIS A 79 -3.28 -14.71 10.43
C HIS A 79 -2.46 -13.63 11.14
N VAL A 80 -2.86 -12.36 11.07
CA VAL A 80 -2.08 -11.29 11.70
C VAL A 80 -2.03 -11.40 13.22
N LEU A 81 -3.07 -11.96 13.86
CA LEU A 81 -3.04 -12.26 15.29
C LEU A 81 -2.03 -13.36 15.62
N VAL A 82 -2.02 -14.45 14.84
CA VAL A 82 -1.04 -15.53 15.00
C VAL A 82 0.40 -15.03 14.77
N VAL A 83 0.61 -14.17 13.77
CA VAL A 83 1.93 -13.57 13.50
C VAL A 83 2.37 -12.66 14.66
N GLU A 84 1.44 -11.86 15.21
CA GLU A 84 1.72 -11.01 16.37
C GLU A 84 2.11 -11.83 17.60
N ASP A 85 1.39 -12.91 17.89
CA ASP A 85 1.70 -13.85 18.99
C ASP A 85 3.11 -14.46 18.82
N ILE A 86 3.42 -14.95 17.61
CA ILE A 86 4.75 -15.52 17.30
C ILE A 86 5.84 -14.46 17.44
N ALA A 87 5.59 -13.23 16.96
CA ALA A 87 6.55 -12.14 17.03
C ALA A 87 6.83 -11.74 18.48
N ALA A 88 5.81 -11.68 19.33
CA ALA A 88 5.93 -11.39 20.75
C ALA A 88 6.70 -12.48 21.51
N ASP A 89 6.43 -13.75 21.22
CA ASP A 89 7.14 -14.88 21.83
C ASP A 89 8.62 -14.90 21.43
N ARG A 90 8.92 -14.67 20.15
CA ARG A 90 10.31 -14.62 19.64
C ARG A 90 11.08 -13.39 20.10
N ASN A 91 10.38 -12.31 20.43
CA ASN A 91 11.00 -11.05 20.80
C ASN A 91 10.38 -10.44 22.08
N PRO A 92 10.58 -11.07 23.26
CA PRO A 92 9.92 -10.62 24.50
C PRO A 92 10.28 -9.19 24.92
N GLY A 93 11.42 -8.67 24.45
CA GLY A 93 11.88 -7.30 24.74
C GLY A 93 11.42 -6.25 23.74
N TRP A 94 10.64 -6.60 22.71
CA TRP A 94 10.16 -5.62 21.75
C TRP A 94 9.23 -4.59 22.38
N HIS A 95 9.46 -3.32 22.04
CA HIS A 95 8.52 -2.27 22.36
C HIS A 95 7.16 -2.52 21.69
N VAL A 96 6.07 -2.06 22.31
CA VAL A 96 4.69 -2.27 21.83
C VAL A 96 4.47 -1.78 20.40
N SER A 97 5.26 -0.82 19.93
CA SER A 97 5.22 -0.36 18.53
C SER A 97 5.61 -1.45 17.53
N TRP A 98 6.57 -2.31 17.85
CA TRP A 98 7.01 -3.40 16.95
C TRP A 98 6.01 -4.54 16.92
N ARG A 99 5.37 -4.84 18.06
CA ARG A 99 4.21 -5.71 18.13
C ARG A 99 3.04 -5.19 17.28
N ARG A 100 2.77 -3.87 17.35
CA ARG A 100 1.77 -3.23 16.48
C ARG A 100 2.14 -3.30 15.00
N ALA A 101 3.42 -3.14 14.66
CA ALA A 101 3.88 -3.28 13.28
C ALA A 101 3.65 -4.70 12.76
N ALA A 102 3.97 -5.73 13.56
CA ALA A 102 3.66 -7.12 13.24
C ALA A 102 2.15 -7.36 13.06
N LEU A 103 1.31 -6.79 13.93
CA LEU A 103 -0.15 -6.90 13.79
C LEU A 103 -0.70 -6.23 12.51
N LEU A 104 -0.05 -5.18 12.03
CA LEU A 104 -0.49 -4.39 10.88
C LEU A 104 0.21 -4.75 9.57
N HIS A 105 1.08 -5.76 9.54
CA HIS A 105 1.93 -6.04 8.37
C HIS A 105 1.12 -6.32 7.09
N ASP A 106 0.03 -7.08 7.20
CA ASP A 106 -0.89 -7.39 6.09
C ASP A 106 -2.10 -6.43 6.06
N ALA A 107 -2.07 -5.32 6.79
CA ALA A 107 -3.15 -4.33 6.77
C ALA A 107 -3.54 -3.84 5.37
N PRO A 108 -2.63 -3.61 4.41
CA PRO A 108 -3.00 -3.24 3.04
C PRO A 108 -3.99 -4.18 2.36
N GLU A 109 -4.05 -5.46 2.75
CA GLU A 109 -4.93 -6.46 2.13
C GLU A 109 -6.42 -6.16 2.31
N TYR A 110 -6.80 -5.27 3.24
CA TYR A 110 -8.20 -4.82 3.36
C TYR A 110 -8.70 -4.03 2.13
N VAL A 111 -7.78 -3.53 1.30
CA VAL A 111 -8.08 -2.79 0.05
C VAL A 111 -7.54 -3.46 -1.21
N VAL A 112 -6.48 -4.25 -1.12
CA VAL A 112 -5.89 -4.94 -2.29
C VAL A 112 -6.24 -6.42 -2.39
N GLY A 113 -6.74 -7.02 -1.30
CA GLY A 113 -6.95 -8.47 -1.18
C GLY A 113 -5.67 -9.25 -0.85
N ASP A 114 -5.83 -10.50 -0.44
CA ASP A 114 -4.73 -11.45 -0.24
C ASP A 114 -4.30 -12.00 -1.62
N LEU A 115 -3.04 -11.78 -1.97
CA LEU A 115 -2.42 -12.42 -3.14
C LEU A 115 -1.38 -13.43 -2.66
N ILE A 116 -1.48 -14.65 -3.16
CA ILE A 116 -0.49 -15.69 -2.85
C ILE A 116 0.92 -15.26 -3.27
N SER A 117 1.93 -15.58 -2.46
CA SER A 117 3.33 -15.17 -2.68
C SER A 117 3.88 -15.48 -4.08
N PRO A 118 3.56 -16.62 -4.72
CA PRO A 118 3.99 -16.89 -6.09
C PRO A 118 3.46 -15.85 -7.09
N PHE A 119 2.23 -15.37 -6.88
CA PHE A 119 1.61 -14.38 -7.76
C PHE A 119 2.18 -12.98 -7.53
N LYS A 120 2.45 -12.59 -6.28
CA LYS A 120 3.15 -11.32 -5.97
C LYS A 120 4.52 -11.26 -6.69
N THR A 121 5.25 -12.38 -6.73
CA THR A 121 6.52 -12.51 -7.47
C THR A 121 6.33 -12.35 -8.98
N ALA A 122 5.24 -12.88 -9.54
CA ALA A 122 4.97 -12.86 -10.98
C ALA A 122 4.53 -11.48 -11.52
N ILE A 123 3.80 -10.68 -10.72
CA ILE A 123 3.38 -9.32 -11.13
C ILE A 123 4.57 -8.35 -11.18
N GLY A 124 5.58 -8.58 -10.33
CA GLY A 124 6.83 -7.83 -10.34
C GLY A 124 6.87 -6.63 -9.37
N PHE A 125 7.93 -5.83 -9.51
CA PHE A 125 8.31 -4.81 -8.53
C PHE A 125 7.28 -3.69 -8.35
N ASP A 126 6.51 -3.36 -9.38
CA ASP A 126 5.52 -2.28 -9.34
C ASP A 126 4.41 -2.58 -8.32
N TYR A 127 3.99 -3.85 -8.21
CA TYR A 127 2.98 -4.25 -7.24
C TYR A 127 3.51 -4.21 -5.81
N LYS A 128 4.74 -4.69 -5.59
CA LYS A 128 5.39 -4.58 -4.26
C LYS A 128 5.54 -3.13 -3.83
N ALA A 129 5.95 -2.24 -4.74
CA ALA A 129 6.05 -0.81 -4.47
C ALA A 129 4.67 -0.18 -4.16
N PHE A 130 3.62 -0.65 -4.82
CA PHE A 130 2.23 -0.24 -4.56
C PHE A 130 1.74 -0.69 -3.17
N GLU A 131 1.92 -1.97 -2.80
CA GLU A 131 1.60 -2.47 -1.46
C GLU A 131 2.37 -1.71 -0.37
N ASN A 132 3.66 -1.46 -0.60
CA ASN A 132 4.49 -0.72 0.37
C ASN A 132 4.00 0.71 0.60
N ARG A 133 3.49 1.41 -0.43
CA ARG A 133 2.91 2.77 -0.23
C ARG A 133 1.67 2.74 0.66
N LEU A 134 0.82 1.73 0.50
CA LEU A 134 -0.33 1.51 1.38
C LEU A 134 0.12 1.21 2.81
N LEU A 135 1.14 0.36 2.97
CA LEU A 135 1.69 0.01 4.28
C LEU A 135 2.33 1.22 4.97
N GLU A 136 3.08 2.04 4.24
CA GLU A 136 3.66 3.29 4.74
C GLU A 136 2.56 4.24 5.26
N ALA A 137 1.43 4.37 4.54
CA ALA A 137 0.29 5.17 5.00
C ALA A 137 -0.38 4.59 6.26
N VAL A 138 -0.54 3.26 6.33
CA VAL A 138 -1.01 2.56 7.54
C VAL A 138 -0.06 2.85 8.72
N HIS A 139 1.25 2.69 8.53
CA HIS A 139 2.24 2.96 9.57
C HIS A 139 2.12 4.38 10.12
N HIS A 140 2.07 5.38 9.23
CA HIS A 140 1.87 6.77 9.64
C HIS A 140 0.59 6.97 10.45
N ARG A 141 -0.53 6.35 10.03
CA ARG A 141 -1.81 6.44 10.75
C ARG A 141 -1.72 5.92 12.19
N PHE A 142 -0.87 4.92 12.43
CA PHE A 142 -0.75 4.23 13.71
C PHE A 142 0.54 4.57 14.48
N ALA A 143 1.15 5.73 14.16
CA ALA A 143 2.34 6.27 14.82
C ALA A 143 3.56 5.33 14.75
N LEU A 144 3.74 4.67 13.62
CA LEU A 144 4.92 3.89 13.26
C LEU A 144 5.76 4.66 12.22
N PRO A 145 7.08 4.40 12.15
CA PRO A 145 7.89 4.85 11.02
C PRO A 145 7.32 4.31 9.70
N ALA A 146 7.34 5.12 8.63
CA ALA A 146 6.86 4.70 7.31
C ALA A 146 7.51 3.38 6.88
N ARG A 147 8.84 3.33 6.98
CA ARG A 147 9.67 2.14 6.80
C ARG A 147 10.23 1.73 8.14
N LEU A 148 10.04 0.46 8.47
CA LEU A 148 10.56 -0.11 9.71
C LEU A 148 12.08 -0.29 9.60
N PRO A 149 12.80 -0.30 10.74
CA PRO A 149 14.20 -0.72 10.77
C PRO A 149 14.38 -2.15 10.25
N GLU A 150 15.55 -2.46 9.71
CA GLU A 150 15.85 -3.77 9.13
C GLU A 150 15.76 -4.88 10.19
N GLU A 151 16.05 -4.58 11.44
CA GLU A 151 15.98 -5.53 12.56
C GLU A 151 14.53 -5.93 12.94
N ILE A 152 13.54 -5.20 12.42
CA ILE A 152 12.11 -5.44 12.67
C ILE A 152 11.42 -6.09 11.46
N THR A 153 12.01 -5.99 10.26
CA THR A 153 11.40 -6.41 8.99
C THR A 153 11.75 -7.85 8.64
#